data_AF-A0A1G1GAY5-F1
#
_entry.id   AF-A0A1G1GAY5-F1
#
_cell.length_a   1.000
_cell.length_b   1.000
_cell.length_c   1.000
_cell.angle_alpha   90.00
_cell.angle_beta   90.00
_cell.angle_gamma   90.00
#
_symmetry.space_group_name_H-M   'P 1'
#
loop_
_entity.id
_entity.type
_entity.pdbx_description
1 polymer ?
#
loop_
_entity_poly.entity_id
_entity_poly.type
_entity_poly.pdbx_seq_one_letter_code
_entity_poly.pdbx_strand_id
1 'polypeptide(L)'
;MIRGLEKMNKGITDKKSFPVCLKLSKRTMQNLSESIVLQSIEDLWEESGDERRGSFAFFLGKGFHICSDLAGMTIVDRRTLLLLITEALKPVNMPEAVYEIQSVDRENVMPC
;
A
#
# COMPACT_ATOMS: atom_id res chain seq x y z
N MET A 1 -22.39 -44.14 -55.10
CA MET A 1 -20.98 -43.73 -55.02
C MET A 1 -20.75 -42.99 -53.71
N ILE A 2 -19.69 -43.34 -52.99
CA ILE A 2 -19.20 -42.68 -51.78
C ILE A 2 -18.35 -41.46 -52.18
N ARG A 3 -18.45 -40.33 -51.46
CA ARG A 3 -17.34 -39.51 -50.87
C ARG A 3 -17.73 -38.04 -50.71
N GLY A 4 -17.39 -37.47 -49.54
CA GLY A 4 -17.41 -36.04 -49.28
C GLY A 4 -17.45 -35.70 -47.79
N LEU A 5 -16.37 -36.02 -47.05
CA LEU A 5 -16.11 -35.39 -45.75
C LEU A 5 -15.92 -33.88 -45.96
N GLU A 6 -16.44 -33.04 -45.05
CA GLU A 6 -15.63 -31.98 -44.43
C GLU A 6 -16.26 -31.47 -43.13
N LYS A 7 -15.36 -31.05 -42.25
CA LYS A 7 -15.49 -31.04 -40.79
C LYS A 7 -15.91 -29.65 -40.30
N MET A 8 -16.70 -29.65 -39.22
CA MET A 8 -16.43 -28.95 -37.95
C MET A 8 -16.15 -27.43 -38.01
N ASN A 9 -16.98 -26.64 -37.33
CA ASN A 9 -16.43 -25.82 -36.25
C ASN A 9 -17.44 -25.54 -35.15
N LYS A 10 -17.14 -26.14 -33.98
CA LYS A 10 -17.78 -25.92 -32.69
C LYS A 10 -17.47 -24.48 -32.27
N GLY A 11 -18.51 -23.65 -32.12
CA GLY A 11 -18.39 -22.39 -31.41
C GLY A 11 -17.99 -22.67 -29.96
N ILE A 12 -16.72 -22.44 -29.64
CA ILE A 12 -16.19 -22.47 -28.28
C ILE A 12 -16.81 -21.29 -27.54
N THR A 13 -17.80 -21.58 -26.70
CA THR A 13 -18.25 -20.65 -25.67
C THR A 13 -17.13 -20.55 -24.64
N ASP A 14 -16.25 -19.56 -24.79
CA ASP A 14 -15.29 -19.17 -23.75
C ASP A 14 -16.04 -18.39 -22.66
N LYS A 15 -16.90 -19.10 -21.92
CA LYS A 15 -17.25 -18.69 -20.57
C LYS A 15 -16.05 -19.05 -19.73
N LYS A 16 -15.12 -18.10 -19.54
CA LYS A 16 -14.14 -18.15 -18.46
C LYS A 16 -14.94 -18.18 -17.15
N SER A 17 -15.38 -19.36 -16.74
CA SER A 17 -15.90 -19.57 -15.42
C SER A 17 -14.75 -19.24 -14.48
N PHE A 18 -14.92 -18.20 -13.67
CA PHE A 18 -14.04 -17.97 -12.53
C PHE A 18 -13.90 -19.30 -11.79
N PRO A 19 -12.68 -19.77 -11.52
CA PRO A 19 -12.49 -21.08 -10.93
C PRO A 19 -13.22 -21.12 -9.59
N VAL A 20 -14.09 -22.12 -9.49
CA VAL A 20 -14.80 -22.53 -8.28
C VAL A 20 -13.84 -22.46 -7.09
N CYS A 21 -14.14 -21.56 -6.14
CA CYS A 21 -13.53 -21.42 -4.81
C CYS A 21 -12.14 -22.06 -4.68
N LEU A 22 -11.09 -21.32 -5.06
CA LEU A 22 -9.72 -21.70 -4.73
C LEU A 22 -9.61 -21.86 -3.21
N LYS A 23 -9.55 -23.11 -2.74
CA LYS A 23 -9.22 -23.43 -1.35
C LYS A 23 -7.75 -23.09 -1.15
N LEU A 24 -7.47 -21.82 -0.87
CA LEU A 24 -6.13 -21.37 -0.49
C LEU A 24 -5.76 -22.00 0.85
N SER A 25 -4.50 -22.42 0.97
CA SER A 25 -4.01 -22.96 2.24
C SER A 25 -4.04 -21.86 3.31
N LYS A 26 -4.18 -22.25 4.58
CA LYS A 26 -4.08 -21.30 5.71
C LYS A 26 -2.82 -20.45 5.63
N ARG A 27 -1.68 -21.06 5.27
CA ARG A 27 -0.39 -20.36 5.12
C ARG A 27 -0.43 -19.33 3.99
N THR A 28 -1.04 -19.67 2.85
CA THR A 28 -1.17 -18.74 1.72
C THR A 28 -2.01 -17.52 2.09
N MET A 29 -3.13 -17.74 2.79
CA MET A 29 -3.98 -16.64 3.28
C MET A 29 -3.25 -15.76 4.30
N GLN A 30 -2.50 -16.38 5.20
CA GLN A 30 -1.69 -15.67 6.19
C GLN A 30 -0.64 -14.79 5.51
N ASN A 31 0.16 -15.37 4.60
CA ASN A 31 1.20 -14.64 3.87
C ASN A 31 0.61 -13.48 3.05
N LEU A 32 -0.49 -13.71 2.34
CA LEU A 32 -1.15 -12.65 1.56
C LEU A 32 -1.61 -11.50 2.47
N SER A 33 -2.21 -11.84 3.61
CA SER A 33 -2.71 -10.84 4.56
C SER A 33 -1.59 -10.04 5.20
N GLU A 34 -0.46 -10.69 5.52
CA GLU A 34 0.77 -10.03 5.97
C GLU A 34 1.30 -9.08 4.89
N SER A 35 1.40 -9.52 3.63
CA SER A 35 1.85 -8.66 2.53
C SER A 35 0.95 -7.45 2.32
N ILE A 36 -0.38 -7.60 2.43
CA ILE A 36 -1.31 -6.45 2.31
C ILE A 36 -1.07 -5.45 3.45
N VAL A 37 -0.89 -5.92 4.68
CA VAL A 37 -0.58 -5.03 5.82
C VAL A 37 0.73 -4.31 5.59
N LEU A 38 1.79 -5.01 5.18
CA LEU A 38 3.11 -4.42 4.94
C LEU A 38 3.09 -3.39 3.80
N GLN A 39 2.43 -3.71 2.67
CA GLN A 39 2.26 -2.77 1.56
C GLN A 39 1.53 -1.51 2.04
N SER A 40 0.45 -1.68 2.82
CA SER A 40 -0.30 -0.55 3.35
C SER A 40 0.55 0.33 4.28
N ILE A 41 1.53 -0.25 5.01
CA ILE A 41 2.49 0.53 5.81
C ILE A 41 3.39 1.36 4.89
N GLU A 42 3.95 0.75 3.84
CA GLU A 42 4.83 1.44 2.88
C GLU A 42 4.12 2.62 2.21
N ASP A 43 2.90 2.38 1.74
CA ASP A 43 2.05 3.37 1.06
C ASP A 43 1.73 4.60 1.94
N LEU A 44 1.86 4.53 3.27
CA LEU A 44 1.67 5.69 4.14
C LEU A 44 2.71 6.80 3.93
N TRP A 45 3.87 6.46 3.36
CA TRP A 45 4.95 7.41 3.03
C TRP A 45 4.98 7.81 1.55
N GLU A 46 4.02 7.34 0.75
CA GLU A 46 3.92 7.69 -0.66
C GLU A 46 3.60 9.19 -0.84
N GLU A 47 4.42 9.89 -1.64
CA GLU A 47 4.36 11.33 -1.85
C GLU A 47 3.15 11.74 -2.70
N SER A 48 2.75 10.89 -3.65
CA SER A 48 1.64 11.15 -4.57
C SER A 48 0.26 11.20 -3.90
N GLY A 49 0.18 10.89 -2.59
CA GLY A 49 -0.95 11.22 -1.72
C GLY A 49 -2.20 10.36 -1.88
N ASP A 50 -2.43 9.75 -3.05
CA ASP A 50 -3.58 8.87 -3.29
C ASP A 50 -3.46 7.55 -2.52
N GLU A 51 -2.32 6.86 -2.64
CA GLU A 51 -2.06 5.61 -1.92
C GLU A 51 -2.03 5.82 -0.41
N ARG A 52 -1.43 6.94 0.05
CA ARG A 52 -1.41 7.33 1.46
C ARG A 52 -2.83 7.42 2.05
N ARG A 53 -3.77 8.07 1.35
CA ARG A 53 -5.17 8.14 1.79
C ARG A 53 -5.83 6.76 1.80
N GLY A 54 -5.56 5.94 0.79
CA GLY A 54 -6.04 4.55 0.71
C GLY A 54 -5.59 3.73 1.92
N SER A 55 -4.33 3.84 2.29
CA SER A 55 -3.74 3.12 3.41
C SER A 55 -4.24 3.60 4.76
N PHE A 56 -4.46 4.92 4.94
CA PHE A 56 -5.17 5.41 6.13
C PHE A 56 -6.58 4.82 6.23
N ALA A 57 -7.34 4.79 5.14
CA ALA A 57 -8.68 4.21 5.12
C ALA A 57 -8.64 2.69 5.40
N PHE A 58 -7.61 1.99 4.94
CA PHE A 58 -7.39 0.58 5.26
C PHE A 58 -7.19 0.35 6.76
N PHE A 59 -6.23 1.06 7.39
CA PHE A 59 -5.90 0.90 8.83
C PHE A 59 -7.06 1.26 9.76
N LEU A 60 -7.90 2.23 9.37
CA LEU A 60 -9.09 2.63 10.13
C LEU A 60 -10.32 1.77 9.80
N GLY A 61 -10.23 0.92 8.77
CA GLY A 61 -11.35 0.19 8.21
C GLY A 61 -11.41 -1.29 8.58
N LYS A 62 -12.45 -1.96 8.07
CA LYS A 62 -12.63 -3.42 8.21
C LYS A 62 -11.54 -4.23 7.48
N GLY A 63 -10.92 -3.65 6.45
CA GLY A 63 -9.85 -4.29 5.70
C GLY A 63 -8.67 -4.68 6.59
N PHE A 64 -8.22 -3.76 7.44
CA PHE A 64 -7.16 -4.04 8.41
C PHE A 64 -7.57 -5.09 9.44
N HIS A 65 -8.81 -5.07 9.94
CA HIS A 65 -9.30 -6.09 10.87
C HIS A 65 -9.22 -7.49 10.27
N ILE A 66 -9.70 -7.66 9.03
CA ILE A 66 -9.69 -8.96 8.34
C ILE A 66 -8.27 -9.43 8.07
N CYS A 67 -7.42 -8.54 7.55
CA CYS A 67 -6.04 -8.92 7.21
C CYS A 67 -5.22 -9.22 8.48
N SER A 68 -5.39 -8.44 9.54
CA SER A 68 -4.69 -8.68 10.81
C SER A 68 -5.14 -9.97 11.51
N ASP A 69 -6.43 -10.32 11.44
CA ASP A 69 -6.93 -11.64 11.90
C ASP A 69 -6.24 -12.78 11.12
N LEU A 70 -6.25 -12.69 9.79
CA LEU A 70 -5.70 -13.73 8.91
C LEU A 70 -4.17 -13.83 8.98
N ALA A 71 -3.48 -12.71 9.17
CA ALA A 71 -2.05 -12.64 9.41
C ALA A 71 -1.65 -13.26 10.76
N GLY A 72 -2.62 -13.48 11.67
CA GLY A 72 -2.39 -14.05 12.99
C GLY A 72 -1.98 -13.03 14.04
N MET A 73 -2.27 -11.74 13.82
CA MET A 73 -1.99 -10.67 14.78
C MET A 73 -2.96 -10.73 15.95
N THR A 74 -2.44 -10.63 17.16
CA THR A 74 -3.27 -10.44 18.35
C THR A 74 -3.87 -9.03 18.39
N ILE A 75 -4.84 -8.81 19.27
CA ILE A 75 -5.39 -7.47 19.51
C ILE A 75 -4.30 -6.52 20.02
N VAL A 76 -3.34 -7.03 20.80
CA VAL A 76 -2.21 -6.25 21.30
C VAL A 76 -1.32 -5.81 20.15
N ASP A 77 -0.96 -6.73 19.23
CA ASP A 77 -0.13 -6.41 18.06
C ASP A 77 -0.75 -5.32 17.19
N ARG A 78 -2.07 -5.39 16.97
CA ARG A 78 -2.81 -4.37 16.18
C ARG A 78 -2.75 -3.00 16.84
N ARG A 79 -2.96 -2.93 18.15
CA ARG A 79 -2.89 -1.67 18.91
C ARG A 79 -1.48 -1.09 18.86
N THR A 80 -0.47 -1.93 19.07
CA THR A 80 0.94 -1.53 19.00
C THR A 80 1.28 -0.99 17.61
N LEU A 81 0.87 -1.68 16.54
CA LEU A 81 1.11 -1.22 15.17
C LEU A 81 0.44 0.13 14.88
N LEU A 82 -0.83 0.29 15.23
CA LEU A 82 -1.55 1.56 15.04
C LEU A 82 -0.91 2.72 15.82
N LEU A 83 -0.43 2.43 17.03
CA LEU A 83 0.30 3.42 17.84
C LEU A 83 1.61 3.81 17.16
N LEU A 84 2.41 2.84 16.70
CA LEU A 84 3.67 3.10 15.98
C LEU A 84 3.44 3.93 14.71
N ILE A 85 2.43 3.57 13.91
CA ILE A 85 2.04 4.34 12.72
C ILE A 85 1.67 5.77 13.10
N THR A 86 0.86 5.94 14.15
CA THR A 86 0.43 7.27 14.60
C THR A 86 1.61 8.12 15.06
N GLU A 87 2.51 7.55 15.86
CA GLU A 87 3.72 8.25 16.33
C GLU A 87 4.67 8.60 15.18
N ALA A 88 4.89 7.68 14.24
CA ALA A 88 5.79 7.89 13.11
C ALA A 88 5.27 8.96 12.12
N LEU A 89 3.96 9.14 12.05
CA LEU A 89 3.32 10.14 11.19
C LEU A 89 3.11 11.49 11.86
N LYS A 90 3.41 11.63 13.16
CA LYS A 90 3.42 12.94 13.79
C LYS A 90 4.44 13.82 13.07
N PRO A 91 4.10 15.08 12.76
CA PRO A 91 5.09 16.02 12.27
C PRO A 91 6.20 16.12 13.31
N VAL A 92 7.41 15.75 12.93
CA VAL A 92 8.59 16.03 13.74
C VAL A 92 8.70 17.54 13.77
N ASN A 93 8.42 18.15 14.93
CA ASN A 93 8.85 19.51 15.20
C ASN A 93 10.38 19.47 15.24
N MET A 94 11.02 19.53 14.07
CA MET A 94 12.42 19.91 13.97
C MET A 94 12.51 21.28 14.64
N PRO A 95 13.35 21.47 15.68
CA PRO A 95 13.68 22.81 16.09
C PRO A 95 14.21 23.53 14.85
N GLU A 96 13.56 24.62 14.46
CA GLU A 96 14.03 25.50 13.39
C GLU A 96 15.51 25.78 13.68
N ALA A 97 16.40 25.18 12.90
CA ALA A 97 17.78 25.62 12.88
C ALA A 97 17.72 27.07 12.40
N VAL A 98 17.86 27.99 13.35
CA VAL A 98 17.99 29.42 13.13
C VAL A 98 19.19 29.59 12.20
N TYR A 99 18.94 29.79 10.91
CA TYR A 99 19.95 30.35 10.03
C TYR A 99 20.07 31.81 10.44
N GLU A 100 21.06 32.13 11.28
CA GLU A 100 21.50 33.51 11.44
C GLU A 100 21.94 34.02 10.07
N ILE A 101 21.07 34.81 9.44
CA ILE A 101 21.47 35.66 8.32
C ILE A 101 22.34 36.75 8.96
N GLN A 102 23.66 36.55 8.96
CA GLN A 102 24.59 37.66 9.11
C GLN A 102 24.53 38.47 7.82
N SER A 103 23.76 39.56 7.86
CA SER A 103 23.90 40.67 6.94
C SER A 103 25.34 41.20 7.02
N VAL A 104 26.18 40.84 6.05
CA VAL A 104 27.43 41.56 5.83
C VAL A 104 27.08 42.77 4.97
N ASP A 105 27.25 43.94 5.57
CA ASP A 105 26.92 45.23 5.02
C ASP A 105 27.55 45.49 3.65
N ARG A 106 26.75 46.10 2.77
CA ARG A 106 27.25 46.83 1.61
C ARG A 106 28.08 47.99 2.12
N GLU A 107 29.37 47.98 1.85
CA GLU A 107 30.14 49.18 1.52
C GLU A 107 31.51 48.75 1.00
N ASN A 108 31.65 48.70 -0.33
CA ASN A 108 32.94 49.01 -0.93
C ASN A 108 32.71 49.83 -2.19
N VAL A 109 33.11 51.09 -1.99
CA VAL A 109 33.14 52.21 -2.89
C VAL A 109 34.05 51.90 -4.07
N MET A 110 33.58 52.21 -5.27
CA MET A 110 34.37 52.23 -6.50
C MET A 110 35.23 53.50 -6.53
N PRO A 111 36.55 53.43 -6.75
CA PRO A 111 37.31 54.59 -7.20
C PRO A 111 37.50 54.54 -8.73
N CYS A 112 37.43 55.73 -9.33
CA CYS A 112 37.50 56.05 -10.75
C CYS A 112 38.67 55.41 -11.52
#